data_AF-A0A941VQ14-F1
#
_entry.id   AF-A0A941VQ14-F1
#
_cell.length_a   1.000
_cell.length_b   1.000
_cell.length_c   1.000
_cell.angle_alpha   90.00
_cell.angle_beta   90.00
_cell.angle_gamma   90.00
#
_symmetry.space_group_name_H-M   'P 1'
#
loop_
_entity.id
_entity.type
_entity.pdbx_description
1 polymer ?
#
loop_
_entity_poly.entity_id
_entity_poly.type
_entity_poly.pdbx_seq_one_letter_code
_entity_poly.pdbx_strand_id
1 'polypeptide(L)'
;MKYVFGPVPSRRLGLSLGVDLIPPKTCSYDCLYCQIGKTTCKVIEPSAYVPGEAVVAELDETLAKVKPDYVTFSGSGEPTLHVELGRIIANVKGRTGVKVAVLTNGSLLYRPEVRERLLKADMVMPTLSTVKEETFRLIHQPHDDLSVSRVIEGLKSFRKSYRGRLFIEVMLLAGFNDRDEEIEALRHVILEIAPDRVQLNTVVRPPANAKAIPLDRTRLEYIKRVFGERAEIIATAPIRDKQHFRGTLSDAVLEMARRRPVTVEDVAGALDAPLFEVDKAVKALVHKGQLREQTHLGKDYYTA
;
A
#
# COMPACT_ATOMS: atom_id res chain seq x y z
N MET A 1 -15.02 10.55 -6.94
CA MET A 1 -15.18 9.08 -6.86
C MET A 1 -15.16 8.66 -5.39
N LYS A 2 -16.00 7.70 -4.98
CA LYS A 2 -16.21 7.31 -3.57
C LYS A 2 -15.39 6.08 -3.19
N TYR A 3 -15.30 5.09 -4.06
CA TYR A 3 -14.58 3.83 -3.81
C TYR A 3 -13.40 3.63 -4.75
N VAL A 4 -13.45 4.22 -5.95
CA VAL A 4 -12.39 4.14 -6.95
C VAL A 4 -11.55 5.42 -6.91
N PHE A 5 -10.26 5.32 -7.21
CA PHE A 5 -9.40 6.49 -7.31
C PHE A 5 -8.28 6.32 -8.31
N GLY A 6 -7.81 7.45 -8.84
CA GLY A 6 -6.84 7.46 -9.93
C GLY A 6 -7.51 7.27 -11.30
N PRO A 7 -6.85 6.63 -12.28
CA PRO A 7 -5.58 5.91 -12.13
C PRO A 7 -4.44 6.82 -11.69
N VAL A 8 -3.44 6.29 -11.00
CA VAL A 8 -2.22 7.01 -10.63
C VAL A 8 -1.02 6.17 -11.05
N PRO A 9 0.11 6.80 -11.41
CA PRO A 9 1.31 6.03 -11.68
C PRO A 9 1.82 5.40 -10.39
N SER A 10 1.98 4.10 -10.43
CA SER A 10 2.55 3.29 -9.38
C SER A 10 4.04 3.18 -9.56
N ARG A 11 4.78 3.24 -8.45
CA ARG A 11 6.22 2.93 -8.43
C ARG A 11 6.54 1.49 -8.89
N ARG A 12 5.54 0.61 -8.91
CA ARG A 12 5.72 -0.84 -9.06
C ARG A 12 4.81 -1.48 -10.12
N LEU A 13 3.67 -0.87 -10.42
CA LEU A 13 2.58 -1.48 -11.19
C LEU A 13 2.23 -0.73 -12.47
N GLY A 14 3.05 0.23 -12.93
CA GLY A 14 2.69 1.09 -14.05
C GLY A 14 1.49 1.97 -13.69
N LEU A 15 0.56 2.18 -14.63
CA LEU A 15 -0.64 2.96 -14.38
C LEU A 15 -1.68 2.14 -13.60
N SER A 16 -1.99 2.54 -12.36
CA SER A 16 -2.80 1.75 -11.43
C SER A 16 -4.07 2.48 -11.01
N LEU A 17 -5.22 1.84 -11.17
CA LEU A 17 -6.51 2.29 -10.66
C LEU A 17 -6.74 1.71 -9.27
N GLY A 18 -6.86 2.56 -8.26
CA GLY A 18 -7.05 2.16 -6.87
C GLY A 18 -8.50 1.87 -6.52
N VAL A 19 -8.72 0.89 -5.64
CA VAL A 19 -10.03 0.54 -5.09
C VAL A 19 -9.94 0.48 -3.57
N ASP A 20 -10.64 1.40 -2.92
CA ASP A 20 -10.75 1.48 -1.47
C ASP A 20 -12.06 0.81 -1.00
N LEU A 21 -11.92 -0.36 -0.39
CA LEU A 21 -13.03 -1.14 0.13
C LEU A 21 -13.32 -0.84 1.61
N ILE A 22 -12.45 -0.10 2.28
CA ILE A 22 -12.41 -0.10 3.74
C ILE A 22 -12.63 1.32 4.27
N PRO A 23 -13.56 1.52 5.21
CA PRO A 23 -13.74 2.80 5.86
C PRO A 23 -12.42 3.27 6.46
N PRO A 24 -12.12 4.57 6.40
CA PRO A 24 -10.85 5.08 6.86
C PRO A 24 -10.51 4.59 8.26
N LYS A 25 -9.26 4.16 8.42
CA LYS A 25 -8.69 3.75 9.71
C LYS A 25 -9.27 2.46 10.28
N THR A 26 -9.84 1.63 9.43
CA THR A 26 -10.25 0.27 9.78
C THR A 26 -9.18 -0.73 9.33
N CYS A 27 -8.43 -1.28 10.28
CA CYS A 27 -7.29 -2.13 9.98
C CYS A 27 -7.03 -3.09 11.12
N SER A 28 -6.38 -4.21 10.87
CA SER A 28 -5.92 -5.12 11.92
C SER A 28 -4.64 -4.63 12.64
N TYR A 29 -3.94 -3.65 12.05
CA TYR A 29 -2.70 -3.05 12.57
C TYR A 29 -2.86 -1.54 12.83
N ASP A 30 -1.98 -0.97 13.65
CA ASP A 30 -1.78 0.48 13.86
C ASP A 30 -0.30 0.84 13.64
N CYS A 31 0.21 0.56 12.43
CA CYS A 31 1.63 0.63 12.12
C CYS A 31 2.23 2.04 12.36
N LEU A 32 3.41 2.10 12.97
CA LEU A 32 4.16 3.35 13.18
C LEU A 32 4.39 4.13 11.88
N TYR A 33 4.63 3.42 10.79
CA TYR A 33 4.93 3.97 9.48
C TYR A 33 3.70 4.28 8.62
N CYS A 34 2.48 4.10 9.14
CA CYS A 34 1.27 4.28 8.33
C CYS A 34 1.14 5.75 7.90
N GLN A 35 1.24 6.01 6.60
CA GLN A 35 1.18 7.37 6.03
C GLN A 35 -0.21 8.00 6.11
N ILE A 36 -1.25 7.19 6.37
CA ILE A 36 -2.62 7.68 6.42
C ILE A 36 -2.86 8.32 7.80
N GLY A 37 -2.12 7.93 8.85
CA GLY A 37 -2.41 8.25 10.27
C GLY A 37 -2.77 7.04 11.16
N LYS A 38 -3.12 7.29 12.42
CA LYS A 38 -3.48 6.27 13.43
C LYS A 38 -4.76 5.50 13.07
N THR A 39 -4.77 4.19 13.34
CA THR A 39 -5.97 3.33 13.26
C THR A 39 -6.95 3.68 14.37
N THR A 40 -8.23 3.84 14.03
CA THR A 40 -9.31 4.17 14.97
C THR A 40 -10.29 3.01 15.16
N CYS A 41 -10.32 2.08 14.21
CA CYS A 41 -11.10 0.85 14.26
C CYS A 41 -10.15 -0.34 14.04
N LYS A 42 -9.64 -0.90 15.14
CA LYS A 42 -8.71 -2.03 15.09
C LYS A 42 -9.48 -3.34 15.17
N VAL A 43 -9.54 -4.11 14.08
CA VAL A 43 -10.42 -5.28 13.95
C VAL A 43 -9.77 -6.41 13.16
N ILE A 44 -10.20 -7.65 13.44
CA ILE A 44 -9.75 -8.86 12.74
C ILE A 44 -10.88 -9.67 12.12
N GLU A 45 -12.14 -9.32 12.41
CA GLU A 45 -13.30 -9.96 11.80
C GLU A 45 -13.67 -9.26 10.49
N PRO A 46 -13.64 -9.98 9.34
CA PRO A 46 -14.08 -9.42 8.09
C PRO A 46 -15.57 -9.03 8.11
N SER A 47 -15.91 -7.92 7.45
CA SER A 47 -17.28 -7.43 7.31
C SER A 47 -17.54 -6.91 5.89
N ALA A 48 -18.79 -6.54 5.59
CA ALA A 48 -19.17 -5.99 4.30
C ALA A 48 -18.66 -4.55 4.13
N TYR A 49 -18.63 -3.74 5.17
CA TYR A 49 -18.23 -2.32 5.10
C TYR A 49 -18.95 -1.52 3.98
N VAL A 50 -18.36 -1.40 2.79
CA VAL A 50 -18.95 -0.68 1.66
C VAL A 50 -19.74 -1.65 0.75
N PRO A 51 -20.84 -1.22 0.10
CA PRO A 51 -21.61 -2.13 -0.75
C PRO A 51 -20.82 -2.55 -2.01
N GLY A 52 -20.49 -3.83 -2.16
CA GLY A 52 -19.67 -4.30 -3.27
C GLY A 52 -20.27 -4.06 -4.66
N GLU A 53 -21.59 -4.01 -4.78
CA GLU A 53 -22.27 -3.66 -6.04
C GLU A 53 -22.02 -2.20 -6.45
N ALA A 54 -22.00 -1.29 -5.48
CA ALA A 54 -21.69 0.12 -5.73
C ALA A 54 -20.22 0.29 -6.15
N VAL A 55 -19.31 -0.50 -5.56
CA VAL A 55 -17.90 -0.53 -5.97
C VAL A 55 -17.75 -1.03 -7.41
N VAL A 56 -18.44 -2.12 -7.76
CA VAL A 56 -18.41 -2.69 -9.12
C VAL A 56 -18.97 -1.69 -10.14
N ALA A 57 -20.09 -1.03 -9.84
CA ALA A 57 -20.67 -0.03 -10.74
C ALA A 57 -19.70 1.14 -11.00
N GLU A 58 -19.09 1.69 -9.94
CA GLU A 58 -18.11 2.77 -10.08
C GLU A 58 -16.83 2.32 -10.82
N LEU A 59 -16.41 1.06 -10.62
CA LEU A 59 -15.30 0.45 -11.36
C LEU A 59 -15.61 0.33 -12.86
N ASP A 60 -16.77 -0.21 -13.22
CA ASP A 60 -17.20 -0.39 -14.61
C ASP A 60 -17.27 0.98 -15.34
N GLU A 61 -17.86 1.99 -14.69
CA GLU A 61 -17.91 3.35 -15.24
C GLU A 61 -16.53 3.97 -15.45
N THR A 62 -15.59 3.68 -14.55
CA THR A 62 -14.24 4.23 -14.62
C THR A 62 -13.42 3.51 -15.70
N LEU A 63 -13.47 2.17 -15.73
CA LEU A 63 -12.74 1.35 -16.70
C LEU A 63 -13.26 1.52 -18.15
N ALA A 64 -14.48 2.02 -18.33
CA ALA A 64 -14.96 2.47 -19.64
C ALA A 64 -14.22 3.72 -20.17
N LYS A 65 -13.65 4.53 -19.28
CA LYS A 65 -13.02 5.82 -19.60
C LYS A 65 -11.49 5.75 -19.57
N VAL A 66 -10.91 4.86 -18.78
CA VAL A 66 -9.46 4.72 -18.60
C VAL A 66 -9.00 3.28 -18.80
N LYS A 67 -7.75 3.10 -19.24
CA LYS A 67 -7.13 1.78 -19.43
C LYS A 67 -5.89 1.66 -18.53
N PRO A 68 -6.06 1.28 -17.24
CA PRO A 68 -4.93 1.06 -16.35
C PRO A 68 -4.24 -0.29 -16.64
N ASP A 69 -2.97 -0.40 -16.28
CA ASP A 69 -2.23 -1.67 -16.27
C ASP A 69 -2.74 -2.59 -15.16
N TYR A 70 -3.13 -2.00 -14.02
CA TYR A 70 -3.66 -2.72 -12.86
C TYR A 70 -4.88 -2.04 -12.25
N VAL A 71 -5.83 -2.84 -11.79
CA VAL A 71 -6.76 -2.48 -10.70
C VAL A 71 -6.14 -2.95 -9.39
N THR A 72 -6.00 -2.05 -8.43
CA THR A 72 -5.25 -2.29 -7.19
C THR A 72 -6.12 -2.07 -5.96
N PHE A 73 -6.41 -3.15 -5.24
CA PHE A 73 -7.10 -3.11 -3.95
C PHE A 73 -6.13 -2.66 -2.87
N SER A 74 -6.35 -1.44 -2.41
CA SER A 74 -5.52 -0.72 -1.43
C SER A 74 -6.30 0.52 -0.99
N GLY A 75 -5.95 1.14 0.13
CA GLY A 75 -6.61 2.39 0.49
C GLY A 75 -6.52 2.68 1.97
N SER A 76 -7.66 3.04 2.55
CA SER A 76 -7.73 3.66 3.86
C SER A 76 -7.68 2.68 5.04
N GLY A 77 -7.55 1.38 4.75
CA GLY A 77 -7.52 0.29 5.72
C GLY A 77 -6.98 -1.01 5.13
N GLU A 78 -7.23 -2.14 5.79
CA GLU A 78 -6.77 -3.47 5.35
C GLU A 78 -7.79 -4.14 4.41
N PRO A 79 -7.52 -4.26 3.09
CA PRO A 79 -8.53 -4.70 2.12
C PRO A 79 -9.08 -6.10 2.38
N THR A 80 -8.30 -7.00 2.98
CA THR A 80 -8.72 -8.38 3.25
C THR A 80 -9.80 -8.50 4.32
N LEU A 81 -10.10 -7.41 5.04
CA LEU A 81 -11.24 -7.31 5.94
C LEU A 81 -12.59 -7.27 5.18
N HIS A 82 -12.61 -6.98 3.88
CA HIS A 82 -13.86 -6.95 3.13
C HIS A 82 -14.32 -8.35 2.70
N VAL A 83 -15.50 -8.79 3.15
CA VAL A 83 -16.01 -10.15 2.86
C VAL A 83 -16.24 -10.40 1.37
N GLU A 84 -16.59 -9.36 0.62
CA GLU A 84 -16.86 -9.48 -0.82
C GLU A 84 -15.63 -9.27 -1.72
N LEU A 85 -14.41 -9.10 -1.16
CA LEU A 85 -13.19 -8.82 -1.94
C LEU A 85 -13.03 -9.80 -3.12
N GLY A 86 -13.18 -11.10 -2.87
CA GLY A 86 -13.05 -12.12 -3.91
C GLY A 86 -14.10 -12.01 -5.01
N ARG A 87 -15.33 -11.60 -4.68
CA ARG A 87 -16.41 -11.35 -5.65
C ARG A 87 -16.05 -10.16 -6.55
N ILE A 88 -15.55 -9.08 -5.97
CA ILE A 88 -15.18 -7.86 -6.70
C ILE A 88 -13.97 -8.13 -7.60
N ILE A 89 -12.94 -8.84 -7.11
CA ILE A 89 -11.81 -9.30 -7.93
C ILE A 89 -12.31 -10.14 -9.12
N ALA A 90 -13.20 -11.11 -8.87
CA ALA A 90 -13.74 -11.95 -9.93
C ALA A 90 -14.51 -11.15 -10.98
N ASN A 91 -15.24 -10.11 -10.57
CA ASN A 91 -15.95 -9.22 -11.48
C ASN A 91 -14.99 -8.47 -12.40
N VAL A 92 -13.94 -7.83 -11.84
CA VAL A 92 -12.91 -7.13 -12.63
C VAL A 92 -12.25 -8.08 -13.63
N LYS A 93 -11.87 -9.29 -13.19
CA LYS A 93 -11.23 -10.31 -14.05
C LYS A 93 -12.15 -10.87 -15.12
N GLY A 94 -13.45 -10.98 -14.86
CA GLY A 94 -14.43 -11.55 -15.79
C GLY A 94 -14.90 -10.57 -16.87
N ARG A 95 -14.85 -9.26 -16.57
CA ARG A 95 -15.35 -8.20 -17.47
C ARG A 95 -14.24 -7.45 -18.18
N THR A 96 -13.03 -7.48 -17.63
CA THR A 96 -11.89 -6.72 -18.14
C THR A 96 -10.67 -7.62 -18.29
N GLY A 97 -9.81 -7.30 -19.27
CA GLY A 97 -8.49 -7.92 -19.40
C GLY A 97 -7.45 -7.33 -18.44
N VAL A 98 -7.85 -6.44 -17.53
CA VAL A 98 -6.93 -5.70 -16.66
C VAL A 98 -6.41 -6.61 -15.54
N LYS A 99 -5.15 -6.43 -15.17
CA LYS A 99 -4.55 -7.20 -14.08
C LYS A 99 -5.05 -6.69 -12.73
N VAL A 100 -5.16 -7.58 -11.76
CA VAL A 100 -5.58 -7.24 -10.40
C VAL A 100 -4.42 -7.44 -9.43
N ALA A 101 -4.15 -6.40 -8.64
CA ALA A 101 -3.20 -6.42 -7.53
C ALA A 101 -3.92 -6.20 -6.19
N VAL A 102 -3.45 -6.85 -5.12
CA VAL A 102 -3.92 -6.60 -3.76
C VAL A 102 -2.74 -6.27 -2.86
N LEU A 103 -2.77 -5.10 -2.22
CA LEU A 103 -1.81 -4.69 -1.20
C LEU A 103 -2.42 -5.02 0.15
N THR A 104 -1.73 -5.82 0.96
CA THR A 104 -2.26 -6.30 2.24
C THR A 104 -1.17 -6.31 3.30
N ASN A 105 -1.57 -6.16 4.56
CA ASN A 105 -0.71 -6.39 5.69
C ASN A 105 -0.53 -7.90 6.00
N GLY A 106 -1.26 -8.78 5.31
CA GLY A 106 -1.15 -10.24 5.40
C GLY A 106 -1.68 -10.86 6.70
N SER A 107 -2.17 -10.04 7.63
CA SER A 107 -2.49 -10.44 9.00
C SER A 107 -3.54 -11.54 9.13
N LEU A 108 -4.46 -11.65 8.17
CA LEU A 108 -5.57 -12.59 8.18
C LEU A 108 -5.36 -13.80 7.27
N LEU A 109 -4.18 -13.96 6.65
CA LEU A 109 -3.92 -15.07 5.72
C LEU A 109 -3.89 -16.45 6.39
N TYR A 110 -3.89 -16.53 7.73
CA TYR A 110 -4.09 -17.78 8.45
C TYR A 110 -5.51 -18.35 8.25
N ARG A 111 -6.48 -17.50 7.89
CA ARG A 111 -7.87 -17.88 7.64
C ARG A 111 -8.04 -18.40 6.21
N PRO A 112 -8.54 -19.64 6.00
CA PRO A 112 -8.76 -20.20 4.66
C PRO A 112 -9.63 -19.33 3.76
N GLU A 113 -10.74 -18.80 4.28
CA GLU A 113 -11.70 -17.98 3.53
C GLU A 113 -11.11 -16.65 3.04
N VAL A 114 -10.15 -16.08 3.78
CA VAL A 114 -9.43 -14.88 3.36
C VAL A 114 -8.48 -15.20 2.21
N ARG A 115 -7.78 -16.35 2.29
CA ARG A 115 -6.91 -16.82 1.20
C ARG A 115 -7.69 -17.08 -0.08
N GLU A 116 -8.85 -17.71 0.01
CA GLU A 116 -9.74 -18.00 -1.13
C GLU A 116 -10.13 -16.74 -1.90
N ARG A 117 -10.45 -15.64 -1.19
CA ARG A 117 -10.80 -14.35 -1.79
C ARG A 117 -9.68 -13.76 -2.67
N LEU A 118 -8.43 -14.13 -2.42
CA LEU A 118 -7.26 -13.58 -3.11
C LEU A 118 -6.79 -14.43 -4.30
N LEU A 119 -7.28 -15.66 -4.46
CA LEU A 119 -6.73 -16.62 -5.44
C LEU A 119 -6.82 -16.16 -6.90
N LYS A 120 -7.79 -15.29 -7.22
CA LYS A 120 -8.00 -14.76 -8.57
C LYS A 120 -7.17 -13.51 -8.88
N ALA A 121 -6.47 -12.93 -7.90
CA ALA A 121 -5.61 -11.78 -8.14
C ALA A 121 -4.35 -12.19 -8.90
N ASP A 122 -3.92 -11.38 -9.87
CA ASP A 122 -2.68 -11.62 -10.62
C ASP A 122 -1.43 -11.38 -9.77
N MET A 123 -1.56 -10.47 -8.79
CA MET A 123 -0.49 -10.16 -7.83
C MET A 123 -1.05 -9.91 -6.43
N VAL A 124 -0.39 -10.43 -5.41
CA VAL A 124 -0.66 -10.09 -4.00
C VAL A 124 0.64 -9.67 -3.34
N MET A 125 0.59 -8.54 -2.63
CA MET A 125 1.73 -7.94 -1.97
C MET A 125 1.50 -7.83 -0.46
N PRO A 126 1.76 -8.92 0.31
CA PRO A 126 1.72 -8.86 1.76
C PRO A 126 2.94 -8.14 2.33
N THR A 127 2.78 -7.50 3.49
CA THR A 127 3.87 -6.93 4.27
C THR A 127 4.36 -7.93 5.33
N LEU A 128 5.67 -8.18 5.39
CA LEU A 128 6.32 -8.93 6.48
C LEU A 128 7.64 -8.24 6.83
N SER A 129 7.64 -7.47 7.93
CA SER A 129 8.77 -6.59 8.28
C SER A 129 9.66 -7.12 9.40
N THR A 130 9.23 -8.17 10.10
CA THR A 130 10.00 -8.87 11.14
C THR A 130 9.37 -10.22 11.40
N VAL A 131 10.14 -11.12 12.02
CA VAL A 131 9.68 -12.44 12.50
C VAL A 131 9.75 -12.55 14.02
N LYS A 132 10.16 -11.47 14.72
CA LYS A 132 10.23 -11.41 16.19
C LYS A 132 8.99 -10.72 16.72
N GLU A 133 8.35 -11.35 17.71
CA GLU A 133 7.07 -10.87 18.26
C GLU A 133 7.20 -9.47 18.88
N GLU A 134 8.27 -9.21 19.62
CA GLU A 134 8.52 -7.89 20.24
C GLU A 134 8.59 -6.77 19.19
N THR A 135 9.42 -6.96 18.16
CA THR A 135 9.56 -6.01 17.04
C THR A 135 8.25 -5.88 16.27
N PHE A 136 7.50 -6.96 16.09
CA PHE A 136 6.19 -6.96 15.44
C PHE A 136 5.18 -6.09 16.20
N ARG A 137 5.10 -6.24 17.53
CA ARG A 137 4.24 -5.44 18.40
C ARG A 137 4.64 -3.96 18.40
N LEU A 138 5.94 -3.66 18.42
CA LEU A 138 6.46 -2.29 18.36
C LEU A 138 6.12 -1.59 17.05
N ILE A 139 6.39 -2.24 15.91
CA ILE A 139 6.23 -1.64 14.58
C ILE A 139 4.76 -1.59 14.16
N HIS A 140 4.05 -2.71 14.25
CA HIS A 140 2.71 -2.85 13.66
C HIS A 140 1.58 -2.59 14.64
N GLN A 141 1.84 -2.66 15.95
CA GLN A 141 0.81 -2.53 17.00
C GLN A 141 -0.47 -3.28 16.63
N PRO A 142 -0.37 -4.60 16.38
CA PRO A 142 -1.46 -5.40 15.85
C PRO A 142 -2.61 -5.51 16.85
N HIS A 143 -3.76 -5.98 16.39
CA HIS A 143 -4.82 -6.46 17.27
C HIS A 143 -4.26 -7.51 18.25
N ASP A 144 -4.75 -7.52 19.49
CA ASP A 144 -4.14 -8.31 20.57
C ASP A 144 -4.07 -9.81 20.25
N ASP A 145 -5.13 -10.35 19.63
CA ASP A 145 -5.25 -11.74 19.19
C ASP A 145 -4.39 -12.15 17.97
N LEU A 146 -3.58 -11.24 17.41
CA LEU A 146 -2.66 -11.55 16.32
C LEU A 146 -1.23 -11.69 16.82
N SER A 147 -0.55 -12.76 16.41
CA SER A 147 0.89 -12.96 16.63
C SER A 147 1.64 -13.01 15.30
N VAL A 148 2.94 -12.70 15.31
CA VAL A 148 3.79 -12.78 14.12
C VAL A 148 3.87 -14.21 13.57
N SER A 149 3.85 -15.22 14.46
CA SER A 149 3.84 -16.64 14.09
C SER A 149 2.63 -16.98 13.22
N ARG A 150 1.44 -16.49 13.60
CA ARG A 150 0.20 -16.72 12.85
C ARG A 150 0.23 -16.05 11.48
N VAL A 151 0.84 -14.86 11.37
CA VAL A 151 1.05 -14.18 10.08
C VAL A 151 1.97 -15.00 9.17
N ILE A 152 3.08 -15.49 9.70
CA ILE A 152 4.05 -16.33 8.97
C ILE A 152 3.40 -17.63 8.49
N GLU A 153 2.66 -18.33 9.35
CA GLU A 153 1.93 -19.55 8.99
C GLU A 153 0.88 -19.28 7.90
N GLY A 154 0.17 -18.16 8.00
CA GLY A 154 -0.78 -17.70 7.00
C GLY A 154 -0.12 -17.47 5.64
N LEU A 155 1.03 -16.80 5.62
CA LEU A 155 1.81 -16.56 4.39
C LEU A 155 2.32 -17.85 3.75
N LYS A 156 2.90 -18.77 4.55
CA LYS A 156 3.34 -20.10 4.06
C LYS A 156 2.15 -20.88 3.48
N SER A 157 1.04 -20.88 4.18
CA SER A 157 -0.22 -21.52 3.76
C SER A 157 -0.80 -20.88 2.50
N PHE A 158 -0.72 -19.56 2.37
CA PHE A 158 -1.18 -18.83 1.19
C PHE A 158 -0.33 -19.14 -0.04
N ARG A 159 1.01 -19.16 0.08
CA ARG A 159 1.89 -19.53 -1.04
C ARG A 159 1.56 -20.91 -1.61
N LYS A 160 1.22 -21.89 -0.76
CA LYS A 160 0.87 -23.26 -1.19
C LYS A 160 -0.33 -23.28 -2.14
N SER A 161 -1.34 -22.44 -1.90
CA SER A 161 -2.56 -22.35 -2.71
C SER A 161 -2.49 -21.29 -3.82
N TYR A 162 -1.72 -20.22 -3.64
CA TYR A 162 -1.66 -19.11 -4.57
C TYR A 162 -0.69 -19.40 -5.72
N ARG A 163 -1.11 -19.03 -6.94
CA ARG A 163 -0.34 -19.27 -8.18
C ARG A 163 0.03 -17.99 -8.94
N GLY A 164 -0.49 -16.85 -8.50
CA GLY A 164 -0.10 -15.55 -9.04
C GLY A 164 1.24 -15.07 -8.47
N ARG A 165 1.59 -13.81 -8.75
CA ARG A 165 2.84 -13.19 -8.30
C ARG A 165 2.74 -12.79 -6.84
N LEU A 166 3.57 -13.37 -5.99
CA LEU A 166 3.67 -13.04 -4.57
C LEU A 166 4.90 -12.19 -4.31
N PHE A 167 4.71 -10.91 -4.00
CA PHE A 167 5.81 -10.01 -3.64
C PHE A 167 5.71 -9.66 -2.16
N ILE A 168 6.73 -9.96 -1.36
CA ILE A 168 6.73 -9.56 0.05
C ILE A 168 7.31 -8.16 0.18
N GLU A 169 6.55 -7.22 0.74
CA GLU A 169 7.08 -5.93 1.16
C GLU A 169 7.73 -6.08 2.55
N VAL A 170 8.96 -5.58 2.67
CA VAL A 170 9.68 -5.43 3.94
C VAL A 170 9.82 -3.93 4.22
N MET A 171 9.06 -3.44 5.19
CA MET A 171 9.14 -2.04 5.63
C MET A 171 10.19 -1.92 6.73
N LEU A 172 11.30 -1.25 6.44
CA LEU A 172 12.43 -1.10 7.35
C LEU A 172 12.39 0.25 8.08
N LEU A 173 12.47 0.20 9.40
CA LEU A 173 12.51 1.35 10.32
C LEU A 173 13.81 1.30 11.12
N ALA A 174 14.57 2.39 11.10
CA ALA A 174 15.87 2.48 11.74
C ALA A 174 15.70 2.32 13.27
N GLY A 175 16.53 1.46 13.87
CA GLY A 175 16.50 1.15 15.29
C GLY A 175 15.43 0.14 15.72
N PHE A 176 14.61 -0.37 14.81
CA PHE A 176 13.59 -1.39 15.12
C PHE A 176 13.92 -2.76 14.50
N ASN A 177 13.92 -2.84 13.18
CA ASN A 177 14.08 -4.09 12.43
C ASN A 177 15.25 -4.06 11.44
N ASP A 178 16.25 -3.22 11.69
CA ASP A 178 17.39 -3.00 10.82
C ASP A 178 18.70 -3.56 11.35
N ARG A 179 18.69 -4.33 12.45
CA ARG A 179 19.87 -5.06 12.97
C ARG A 179 20.12 -6.35 12.20
N ASP A 180 21.37 -6.80 12.08
CA ASP A 180 21.73 -7.97 11.27
C ASP A 180 20.97 -9.23 11.72
N GLU A 181 20.75 -9.43 13.02
CA GLU A 181 20.01 -10.58 13.55
C GLU A 181 18.50 -10.53 13.23
N GLU A 182 17.92 -9.34 13.06
CA GLU A 182 16.54 -9.19 12.57
C GLU A 182 16.46 -9.57 11.08
N ILE A 183 17.41 -9.06 10.30
CA ILE A 183 17.46 -9.24 8.85
C ILE A 183 17.71 -10.70 8.48
N GLU A 184 18.65 -11.37 9.16
CA GLU A 184 18.94 -12.78 8.90
C GLU A 184 17.76 -13.69 9.25
N ALA A 185 17.12 -13.46 10.41
CA ALA A 185 15.95 -14.23 10.82
C ALA A 185 14.78 -14.03 9.84
N LEU A 186 14.53 -12.78 9.43
CA LEU A 186 13.51 -12.47 8.43
C LEU A 186 13.82 -13.11 7.08
N ARG A 187 15.08 -13.08 6.64
CA ARG A 187 15.53 -13.73 5.40
C ARG A 187 15.24 -15.23 5.43
N HIS A 188 15.56 -15.93 6.52
CA HIS A 188 15.30 -17.37 6.64
C HIS A 188 13.82 -17.69 6.39
N VAL A 189 12.92 -16.98 7.08
CA VAL A 189 11.48 -17.19 6.93
C VAL A 189 10.97 -16.80 5.54
N ILE A 190 11.47 -15.71 4.96
CA ILE A 190 11.09 -15.30 3.60
C ILE A 190 11.51 -16.34 2.56
N LEU A 191 12.67 -16.98 2.72
CA LEU A 191 13.08 -18.08 1.86
C LEU A 191 12.13 -19.29 1.95
N GLU A 192 11.65 -19.62 3.15
CA GLU A 192 10.64 -20.67 3.34
C GLU A 192 9.28 -20.32 2.72
N ILE A 193 8.89 -19.04 2.74
CA ILE A 193 7.67 -18.57 2.06
C ILE A 193 7.84 -18.60 0.53
N ALA A 194 9.07 -18.52 0.04
CA ALA A 194 9.42 -18.56 -1.39
C ALA A 194 8.62 -17.56 -2.26
N PRO A 195 8.65 -16.24 -1.97
CA PRO A 195 8.03 -15.26 -2.83
C PRO A 195 8.78 -15.10 -4.15
N ASP A 196 8.09 -14.50 -5.13
CA ASP A 196 8.65 -14.16 -6.43
C ASP A 196 9.61 -12.97 -6.32
N ARG A 197 9.32 -12.01 -5.42
CA ARG A 197 10.20 -10.86 -5.12
C ARG A 197 10.10 -10.44 -3.65
N VAL A 198 11.15 -9.76 -3.17
CA VAL A 198 11.19 -9.07 -1.89
C VAL A 198 11.40 -7.58 -2.16
N GLN A 199 10.47 -6.75 -1.71
CA GLN A 199 10.50 -5.31 -1.94
C GLN A 199 10.89 -4.60 -0.66
N LEU A 200 12.11 -4.06 -0.64
CA LEU A 200 12.63 -3.29 0.48
C LEU A 200 12.14 -1.86 0.39
N ASN A 201 11.44 -1.42 1.43
CA ASN A 201 10.91 -0.08 1.57
C ASN A 201 11.36 0.54 2.89
N THR A 202 11.23 1.86 2.99
CA THR A 202 11.45 2.59 4.24
C THR A 202 10.54 3.82 4.28
N VAL A 203 10.60 4.60 5.36
CA VAL A 203 9.70 5.73 5.65
C VAL A 203 10.03 6.95 4.78
N VAL A 204 9.78 6.83 3.48
CA VAL A 204 10.08 7.85 2.45
C VAL A 204 8.96 8.88 2.29
N ARG A 205 7.96 8.82 3.17
CA ARG A 205 6.83 9.73 3.27
C ARG A 205 6.54 9.98 4.74
N PRO A 206 5.96 11.13 5.10
CA PRO A 206 5.60 11.42 6.48
C PRO A 206 4.78 10.27 7.11
N PRO A 207 5.25 9.67 8.22
CA PRO A 207 4.52 8.63 8.93
C PRO A 207 3.51 9.24 9.92
N ALA A 208 2.56 8.43 10.39
CA ALA A 208 1.70 8.78 11.52
C ALA A 208 2.47 9.03 12.82
N ASN A 209 3.60 8.34 13.00
CA ASN A 209 4.40 8.40 14.22
C ASN A 209 5.84 8.81 13.90
N ALA A 210 6.31 9.89 14.53
CA ALA A 210 7.67 10.40 14.34
C ALA A 210 8.79 9.41 14.73
N LYS A 211 8.49 8.37 15.51
CA LYS A 211 9.43 7.27 15.80
C LYS A 211 9.75 6.43 14.58
N ALA A 212 8.93 6.47 13.53
CA ALA A 212 9.20 5.76 12.28
C ALA A 212 10.27 6.52 11.47
N ILE A 213 11.53 6.17 11.71
CA ILE A 213 12.69 6.79 11.08
C ILE A 213 13.12 5.94 9.88
N PRO A 214 13.42 6.55 8.72
CA PRO A 214 13.87 5.81 7.55
C PRO A 214 15.32 5.32 7.69
N LEU A 215 15.64 4.25 6.97
CA LEU A 215 17.03 3.81 6.78
C LEU A 215 17.71 4.69 5.71
N ASP A 216 19.02 4.85 5.86
CA ASP A 216 19.84 5.42 4.79
C ASP A 216 20.03 4.43 3.62
N ARG A 217 20.53 4.95 2.49
CA ARG A 217 20.72 4.15 1.28
C ARG A 217 21.77 3.05 1.46
N THR A 218 22.81 3.31 2.23
CA THR A 218 23.92 2.36 2.46
C THR A 218 23.40 1.11 3.17
N ARG A 219 22.59 1.29 4.22
CA ARG A 219 21.97 0.18 4.96
C ARG A 219 20.95 -0.57 4.10
N LEU A 220 20.14 0.13 3.31
CA LEU A 220 19.21 -0.52 2.37
C LEU A 220 19.93 -1.39 1.33
N GLU A 221 21.04 -0.92 0.75
CA GLU A 221 21.83 -1.70 -0.21
C GLU A 221 22.54 -2.89 0.45
N TYR A 222 22.99 -2.75 1.70
CA TYR A 222 23.49 -3.89 2.47
C TYR A 222 22.39 -4.95 2.65
N ILE A 223 21.21 -4.57 3.15
CA ILE A 223 20.10 -5.48 3.39
C ILE A 223 19.65 -6.15 2.07
N LYS A 224 19.60 -5.40 0.97
CA LYS A 224 19.32 -5.94 -0.36
C LYS A 224 20.28 -7.08 -0.73
N ARG A 225 21.59 -6.90 -0.49
CA ARG A 225 22.59 -7.97 -0.74
C ARG A 225 22.34 -9.20 0.13
N VAL A 226 21.95 -9.02 1.40
CA VAL A 226 21.61 -10.12 2.30
C VAL A 226 20.41 -10.93 1.78
N PHE A 227 19.34 -10.26 1.33
CA PHE A 227 18.18 -10.95 0.73
C PHE A 227 18.45 -11.54 -0.67
N GLY A 228 19.49 -11.09 -1.37
CA GLY A 228 19.94 -11.62 -2.65
C GLY A 228 19.16 -11.10 -3.85
N GLU A 229 19.25 -11.82 -4.98
CA GLU A 229 18.79 -11.35 -6.30
C GLU A 229 17.29 -11.07 -6.41
N ARG A 230 16.48 -11.68 -5.54
CA ARG A 230 15.02 -11.44 -5.49
C ARG A 230 14.65 -10.13 -4.83
N ALA A 231 15.61 -9.43 -4.21
CA ALA A 231 15.38 -8.19 -3.49
C ALA A 231 15.57 -6.95 -4.36
N GLU A 232 14.62 -6.01 -4.27
CA GLU A 232 14.69 -4.70 -4.90
C GLU A 232 14.38 -3.59 -3.91
N ILE A 233 15.05 -2.45 -4.03
CA ILE A 233 14.76 -1.26 -3.21
C ILE A 233 13.78 -0.39 -3.97
N ILE A 234 12.58 -0.22 -3.40
CA ILE A 234 11.48 0.56 -3.98
C ILE A 234 11.31 1.95 -3.34
N ALA A 235 12.10 2.24 -2.30
CA ALA A 235 12.01 3.48 -1.52
C ALA A 235 12.28 4.77 -2.33
N THR A 236 12.86 4.68 -3.53
CA THR A 236 13.36 5.86 -4.27
C THR A 236 12.83 5.98 -5.70
N ALA A 237 11.91 5.12 -6.15
CA ALA A 237 11.48 5.16 -7.55
C ALA A 237 10.59 6.40 -7.83
N PRO A 238 11.00 7.31 -8.74
CA PRO A 238 10.14 8.39 -9.22
C PRO A 238 8.94 7.81 -10.00
N ILE A 239 7.79 8.46 -9.86
CA ILE A 239 6.58 8.21 -10.63
C ILE A 239 6.85 8.68 -12.07
N ARG A 240 6.78 7.79 -13.06
CA ARG A 240 7.22 8.06 -14.45
C ARG A 240 6.14 7.98 -15.53
N ASP A 241 4.90 7.67 -15.21
CA ASP A 241 3.83 7.63 -16.23
C ASP A 241 2.93 8.85 -16.19
N LYS A 242 2.61 9.34 -17.38
CA LYS A 242 1.87 10.57 -17.62
C LYS A 242 0.38 10.28 -17.68
N GLN A 243 -0.44 11.13 -17.06
CA GLN A 243 -1.89 11.04 -17.18
C GLN A 243 -2.49 12.37 -17.59
N HIS A 244 -3.60 12.33 -18.33
CA HIS A 244 -4.45 13.50 -18.55
C HIS A 244 -5.59 13.46 -17.52
N PHE A 245 -5.50 14.31 -16.50
CA PHE A 245 -6.55 14.47 -15.51
C PHE A 245 -7.76 15.22 -16.10
N ARG A 246 -8.97 14.87 -15.67
CA ARG A 246 -10.21 15.58 -16.00
C ARG A 246 -10.79 16.22 -14.74
N GLY A 247 -10.77 17.55 -14.68
CA GLY A 247 -11.24 18.36 -13.56
C GLY A 247 -10.31 19.55 -13.32
N THR A 248 -10.51 20.28 -12.22
CA THR A 248 -9.55 21.33 -11.85
C THR A 248 -8.30 20.71 -11.22
N LEU A 249 -7.15 21.34 -11.44
CA LEU A 249 -5.89 20.91 -10.82
C LEU A 249 -5.98 20.85 -9.29
N SER A 250 -6.72 21.79 -8.69
CA SER A 250 -6.94 21.82 -7.23
C SER A 250 -7.74 20.60 -6.74
N ASP A 251 -8.78 20.18 -7.45
CA ASP A 251 -9.55 19.00 -7.06
C ASP A 251 -8.69 17.73 -7.15
N ALA A 252 -7.84 17.63 -8.20
CA ALA A 252 -6.89 16.53 -8.37
C ALA A 252 -5.90 16.45 -7.19
N VAL A 253 -5.32 17.60 -6.82
CA VAL A 253 -4.39 17.72 -5.70
C VAL A 253 -5.06 17.24 -4.40
N LEU A 254 -6.26 17.75 -4.10
CA LEU A 254 -7.01 17.34 -2.91
C LEU A 254 -7.33 15.85 -2.92
N GLU A 255 -7.71 15.32 -4.08
CA GLU A 255 -8.02 13.91 -4.23
C GLU A 255 -6.79 13.04 -3.92
N MET A 256 -5.62 13.39 -4.43
CA MET A 256 -4.38 12.69 -4.12
C MET A 256 -3.98 12.85 -2.64
N ALA A 257 -4.07 14.07 -2.10
CA ALA A 257 -3.64 14.41 -0.74
C ALA A 257 -4.51 13.79 0.37
N ARG A 258 -5.81 13.52 0.11
CA ARG A 258 -6.70 12.79 1.03
C ARG A 258 -6.29 11.34 1.27
N ARG A 259 -5.52 10.75 0.35
CA ARG A 259 -5.18 9.32 0.35
C ARG A 259 -3.75 9.07 0.83
N ARG A 260 -2.87 10.05 0.63
CA ARG A 260 -1.47 10.00 1.05
C ARG A 260 -0.86 11.40 1.05
N PRO A 261 0.19 11.64 1.85
CA PRO A 261 1.07 12.79 1.65
C PRO A 261 1.61 12.82 0.21
N VAL A 262 1.61 14.00 -0.41
CA VAL A 262 2.09 14.24 -1.79
C VAL A 262 3.08 15.40 -1.82
N THR A 263 4.05 15.38 -2.73
CA THR A 263 4.86 16.55 -3.08
C THR A 263 4.33 17.21 -4.35
N VAL A 264 4.81 18.41 -4.68
CA VAL A 264 4.50 19.08 -5.96
C VAL A 264 4.96 18.21 -7.14
N GLU A 265 6.12 17.58 -7.05
CA GLU A 265 6.64 16.69 -8.11
C GLU A 265 5.82 15.41 -8.26
N ASP A 266 5.33 14.85 -7.15
CA ASP A 266 4.43 13.69 -7.16
C ASP A 266 3.15 14.01 -7.94
N VAL A 267 2.58 15.20 -7.73
CA VAL A 267 1.35 15.64 -8.40
C VAL A 267 1.64 16.00 -9.86
N ALA A 268 2.69 16.78 -10.14
CA ALA A 268 3.07 17.15 -11.50
C ALA A 268 3.36 15.93 -12.37
N GLY A 269 4.10 14.95 -11.83
CA GLY A 269 4.38 13.70 -12.53
C GLY A 269 3.12 12.87 -12.76
N ALA A 270 2.22 12.79 -11.78
CA ALA A 270 0.98 12.02 -11.91
C ALA A 270 -0.02 12.63 -12.89
N LEU A 271 -0.13 13.96 -12.94
CA LEU A 271 -1.13 14.68 -13.74
C LEU A 271 -0.57 15.21 -15.07
N ASP A 272 0.71 14.95 -15.38
CA ASP A 272 1.46 15.53 -16.51
C ASP A 272 1.29 17.07 -16.59
N ALA A 273 1.26 17.72 -15.41
CA ALA A 273 1.01 19.14 -15.27
C ALA A 273 2.32 19.91 -15.02
N PRO A 274 2.47 21.16 -15.51
CA PRO A 274 3.66 21.97 -15.23
C PRO A 274 3.85 22.18 -13.72
N LEU A 275 5.08 21.98 -13.22
CA LEU A 275 5.42 22.13 -11.80
C LEU A 275 4.93 23.46 -11.20
N PHE A 276 5.08 24.56 -11.94
CA PHE A 276 4.63 25.89 -11.53
C PHE A 276 3.10 25.96 -11.31
N GLU A 277 2.30 25.31 -12.17
CA GLU A 277 0.85 25.32 -12.03
C GLU A 277 0.41 24.50 -10.81
N VAL A 278 1.07 23.36 -10.60
CA VAL A 278 0.85 22.50 -9.44
C VAL A 278 1.22 23.24 -8.15
N ASP A 279 2.39 23.88 -8.11
CA ASP A 279 2.84 24.68 -6.97
C ASP A 279 1.83 25.79 -6.63
N LYS A 280 1.33 26.51 -7.64
CA LYS A 280 0.29 27.53 -7.47
C LYS A 280 -1.00 26.95 -6.90
N ALA A 281 -1.45 25.81 -7.42
CA ALA A 281 -2.67 25.13 -6.95
C ALA A 281 -2.52 24.65 -5.49
N VAL A 282 -1.38 24.04 -5.16
CA VAL A 282 -1.05 23.57 -3.79
C VAL A 282 -1.02 24.75 -2.82
N LYS A 283 -0.30 25.83 -3.14
CA LYS A 283 -0.24 27.04 -2.31
C LYS A 283 -1.61 27.67 -2.08
N ALA A 284 -2.45 27.73 -3.11
CA ALA A 284 -3.81 28.22 -2.99
C ALA A 284 -4.66 27.36 -2.04
N LEU A 285 -4.50 26.03 -2.08
CA LEU A 285 -5.20 25.11 -1.18
C LEU A 285 -4.69 25.20 0.26
N VAL A 286 -3.39 25.37 0.47
CA VAL A 286 -2.80 25.65 1.79
C VAL A 286 -3.36 26.95 2.37
N HIS A 287 -3.39 28.02 1.57
CA HIS A 287 -3.93 29.31 2.01
C HIS A 287 -5.42 29.24 2.39
N LYS A 288 -6.19 28.39 1.70
CA LYS A 288 -7.60 28.10 2.01
C LYS A 288 -7.79 27.17 3.21
N GLY A 289 -6.71 26.67 3.82
CA GLY A 289 -6.77 25.70 4.92
C GLY A 289 -7.24 24.31 4.51
N GLN A 290 -7.25 24.00 3.21
CA GLN A 290 -7.67 22.71 2.66
C GLN A 290 -6.51 21.72 2.53
N LEU A 291 -5.27 22.21 2.65
CA LEU A 291 -4.06 21.38 2.76
C LEU A 291 -3.22 21.86 3.95
N ARG A 292 -2.50 20.91 4.55
CA ARG A 292 -1.47 21.14 5.56
C ARG A 292 -0.12 20.75 4.99
N GLU A 293 0.86 21.62 5.19
CA GLU A 293 2.24 21.40 4.80
C GLU A 293 3.03 20.74 5.94
N GLN A 294 3.89 19.78 5.58
CA GLN A 294 4.80 19.10 6.49
C GLN A 294 6.11 18.78 5.78
N THR A 295 7.23 19.21 6.32
CA THR A 295 8.55 18.85 5.81
C THR A 295 9.00 17.48 6.35
N HIS A 296 9.43 16.60 5.44
CA HIS A 296 9.99 15.28 5.77
C HIS A 296 11.18 14.99 4.85
N LEU A 297 12.33 14.63 5.42
CA LEU A 297 13.59 14.39 4.67
C LEU A 297 13.97 15.54 3.72
N GLY A 298 13.78 16.79 4.15
CA GLY A 298 14.12 17.98 3.36
C GLY A 298 13.21 18.23 2.15
N LYS A 299 12.03 17.60 2.11
CA LYS A 299 11.00 17.82 1.10
C LYS A 299 9.68 18.18 1.74
N ASP A 300 8.91 19.05 1.10
CA ASP A 300 7.60 19.46 1.58
C ASP A 300 6.52 18.54 1.04
N TYR A 301 5.74 17.99 1.96
CA TYR A 301 4.59 17.15 1.70
C TYR A 301 3.31 17.86 2.11
N TYR A 302 2.25 17.61 1.34
CA TYR A 302 0.94 18.19 1.54
C TYR A 302 -0.08 17.10 1.82
N THR A 303 -0.92 17.34 2.82
CA THR A 303 -2.00 16.43 3.29
C THR A 303 -3.32 17.20 3.38
N ALA A 304 -4.43 16.55 3.07
CA ALA A 304 -5.77 17.14 3.13
C ALA A 304 -6.46 16.89 4.47
#